data_AF-A0A1D6J547-F1
#
_entry.id   AF-A0A1D6J547-F1
#
_cell.length_a   1.000
_cell.length_b   1.000
_cell.length_c   1.000
_cell.angle_alpha   90.00
_cell.angle_beta   90.00
_cell.angle_gamma   90.00
#
_symmetry.space_group_name_H-M   'P 1'
#
loop_
_entity.id
_entity.type
_entity.pdbx_description
1 polymer ?
#
loop_
_entity_poly.entity_id
_entity_poly.type
_entity_poly.pdbx_seq_one_letter_code
_entity_poly.pdbx_strand_id
1 'polypeptide(L)'
;MAARVLPPPPLPLVLLLLLLPLSARDTVAAGEDFPRDGRVIDLDESNFEAALGVIDFLFVDFYAPWCGHCKRLAPELDEAAPMLAGLSEPIVVAKVNADKYRKLGSKYGVDGFPTLMLFIHGVPIEYTGSRKADQLVRNLKKFVAPDVSILESDSAIKNFVENAGTSFPMFLGFGVNDSLIAEYGRKYKKRAWFAVAKDFSEDVMVAYEFDKVPALVAIHPKYKEQSLFYGPFEEDFVRQSLLPLVVPINTETIKMLNDDQRKVVLTILEDDSDENSTQLVKILRSAASANRDLVFGYVGIKQWDEFVETFDVSKSSQLPKLLVWDRNEEYELVDGSERLEEGTDQASQISQFLEGYRAGRTTKKKISGPSFMGFLNSLVSLTSLYILIFVIALLFVMVYFAGQDDTPQPRRIHEE
;
A
#
# COMPACT_ATOMS: atom_id res chain seq x y z
N MET A 1 -11.14 -33.33 -91.56
CA MET A 1 -12.51 -33.13 -91.01
C MET A 1 -12.80 -34.24 -90.01
N ALA A 2 -13.52 -33.89 -88.94
CA ALA A 2 -13.78 -34.65 -87.70
C ALA A 2 -12.69 -34.52 -86.60
N ALA A 3 -12.87 -33.54 -85.70
CA ALA A 3 -12.26 -33.52 -84.38
C ALA A 3 -13.37 -33.62 -83.33
N ARG A 4 -13.21 -34.61 -82.43
CA ARG A 4 -14.16 -34.99 -81.37
C ARG A 4 -14.25 -33.89 -80.30
N VAL A 5 -15.48 -33.56 -79.90
CA VAL A 5 -15.80 -32.65 -78.80
C VAL A 5 -15.64 -33.40 -77.47
N LEU A 6 -14.79 -32.90 -76.58
CA LEU A 6 -14.65 -33.37 -75.20
C LEU A 6 -15.72 -32.72 -74.29
N PRO A 7 -16.25 -33.42 -73.28
CA PRO A 7 -17.16 -32.84 -72.30
C PRO A 7 -16.42 -31.99 -71.24
N PRO A 8 -17.09 -30.99 -70.63
CA PRO A 8 -16.49 -30.07 -69.67
C PRO A 8 -16.24 -30.71 -68.28
N PRO A 9 -15.33 -30.14 -67.47
CA PRO A 9 -14.90 -30.70 -66.18
C PRO A 9 -15.97 -30.54 -65.08
N PRO A 10 -15.91 -31.37 -64.02
CA PRO A 10 -16.86 -31.29 -62.90
C PRO A 10 -16.53 -30.12 -61.97
N LEU A 11 -17.57 -29.38 -61.59
CA LEU A 11 -17.55 -28.37 -60.52
C LEU A 11 -17.43 -29.05 -59.14
N PRO A 12 -16.69 -28.47 -58.17
CA PRO A 12 -16.54 -29.05 -56.84
C PRO A 12 -17.78 -28.80 -55.95
N LEU A 13 -18.20 -29.89 -55.31
CA LEU A 13 -18.98 -30.02 -54.07
C LEU A 13 -19.60 -28.73 -53.48
N VAL A 14 -20.92 -28.61 -53.64
CA VAL A 14 -21.77 -27.75 -52.81
C VAL A 14 -21.74 -28.27 -51.39
N LEU A 15 -21.16 -27.49 -50.47
CA LEU A 15 -21.28 -27.69 -49.04
C LEU A 15 -22.73 -27.39 -48.64
N LEU A 16 -23.49 -28.45 -48.35
CA LEU A 16 -24.84 -28.40 -47.79
C LEU A 16 -24.76 -27.78 -46.38
N LEU A 17 -25.03 -26.48 -46.27
CA LEU A 17 -25.29 -25.81 -44.99
C LEU A 17 -26.57 -26.40 -44.39
N LEU A 18 -26.39 -27.36 -43.48
CA LEU A 18 -27.41 -27.77 -42.52
C LEU A 18 -27.77 -26.54 -41.67
N LEU A 19 -28.93 -25.94 -41.96
CA LEU A 19 -29.65 -25.04 -41.07
C LEU A 19 -30.08 -25.83 -39.83
N LEU A 20 -29.16 -26.05 -38.90
CA LEU A 20 -29.51 -26.28 -37.50
C LEU A 20 -29.94 -24.92 -36.95
N PRO A 21 -31.12 -24.80 -36.31
CA PRO A 21 -31.41 -23.61 -35.53
C PRO A 21 -30.36 -23.58 -34.43
N LEU A 22 -29.41 -22.64 -34.54
CA LEU A 22 -28.62 -22.21 -33.41
C LEU A 22 -29.65 -21.62 -32.44
N SER A 23 -30.18 -22.47 -31.56
CA SER A 23 -30.80 -21.98 -30.35
C SER A 23 -29.67 -21.27 -29.64
N ALA A 24 -29.59 -19.96 -29.87
CA ALA A 24 -28.87 -19.06 -29.00
C ALA A 24 -29.41 -19.37 -27.61
N ARG A 25 -28.64 -20.13 -26.84
CA ARG A 25 -28.70 -20.02 -25.39
C ARG A 25 -28.03 -18.69 -25.09
N ASP A 26 -28.75 -17.62 -25.38
CA ASP A 26 -28.64 -16.38 -24.63
C ASP A 26 -29.16 -16.71 -23.23
N THR A 27 -28.35 -17.43 -22.45
CA THR A 27 -28.40 -17.25 -21.01
C THR A 27 -27.78 -15.89 -20.76
N VAL A 28 -28.54 -14.83 -21.05
CA VAL A 28 -28.47 -13.61 -20.27
C VAL A 28 -28.64 -14.10 -18.84
N ALA A 29 -27.56 -14.10 -18.06
CA ALA A 29 -27.66 -14.27 -16.63
C ALA A 29 -28.73 -13.27 -16.19
N ALA A 30 -29.84 -13.77 -15.64
CA ALA A 30 -30.84 -12.90 -15.02
C ALA A 30 -30.07 -12.01 -14.06
N GLY A 31 -30.05 -10.70 -14.33
CA GLY A 31 -29.16 -9.77 -13.65
C GLY A 31 -29.35 -9.88 -12.15
N GLU A 32 -28.36 -10.41 -11.45
CA GLU A 32 -28.30 -10.28 -10.00
C GLU A 32 -28.22 -8.79 -9.69
N ASP A 33 -29.26 -8.25 -9.05
CA ASP A 33 -29.29 -6.86 -8.63
C ASP A 33 -28.57 -6.76 -7.28
N PHE A 34 -27.41 -6.10 -7.28
CA PHE A 34 -26.65 -5.83 -6.07
C PHE A 34 -27.06 -4.46 -5.53
N PRO A 35 -27.62 -4.39 -4.30
CA PRO A 35 -28.11 -3.13 -3.77
C PRO A 35 -26.95 -2.14 -3.57
N ARG A 36 -27.16 -0.90 -4.05
CA ARG A 36 -26.25 0.24 -3.89
C ARG A 36 -26.79 1.26 -2.88
N ASP A 37 -27.59 0.80 -1.93
CA ASP A 37 -28.34 1.62 -0.97
C ASP A 37 -27.54 2.02 0.27
N GLY A 38 -26.22 1.81 0.26
CA GLY A 38 -25.34 2.16 1.37
C GLY A 38 -25.29 1.11 2.48
N ARG A 39 -25.80 -0.11 2.26
CA ARG A 39 -25.60 -1.24 3.17
C ARG A 39 -24.41 -2.10 2.76
N VAL A 40 -23.81 -2.79 3.74
CA VAL A 40 -22.81 -3.83 3.47
C VAL A 40 -23.50 -5.05 2.88
N ILE A 41 -23.10 -5.48 1.69
CA ILE A 41 -23.68 -6.65 1.02
C ILE A 41 -22.91 -7.93 1.35
N ASP A 42 -23.62 -9.05 1.46
CA ASP A 42 -23.05 -10.38 1.64
C ASP A 42 -22.73 -11.01 0.28
N LEU A 43 -21.47 -11.37 0.07
CA LEU A 43 -21.04 -12.09 -1.13
C LEU A 43 -20.50 -13.49 -0.77
N ASP A 44 -20.65 -14.41 -1.72
CA ASP A 44 -20.14 -15.78 -1.65
C ASP A 44 -19.66 -16.30 -3.02
N GLU A 45 -19.22 -17.55 -3.07
CA GLU A 45 -18.71 -18.16 -4.30
C GLU A 45 -19.70 -18.16 -5.48
N SER A 46 -21.00 -18.04 -5.23
CA SER A 46 -22.03 -18.08 -6.28
C SER A 46 -22.27 -16.72 -6.95
N ASN A 47 -22.09 -15.62 -6.23
CA ASN A 47 -22.42 -14.26 -6.71
C ASN A 47 -21.21 -13.32 -6.79
N PHE A 48 -20.04 -13.71 -6.29
CA PHE A 48 -18.86 -12.83 -6.25
C PHE A 48 -18.39 -12.36 -7.63
N GLU A 49 -18.29 -13.28 -8.61
CA GLU A 49 -17.86 -12.93 -9.97
C GLU A 49 -18.89 -12.06 -10.68
N ALA A 50 -20.19 -12.27 -10.43
CA ALA A 50 -21.25 -11.44 -10.97
C ALA A 50 -21.15 -10.01 -10.40
N ALA A 51 -20.93 -9.88 -9.08
CA ALA A 51 -20.71 -8.58 -8.43
C ALA A 51 -19.52 -7.83 -9.04
N LEU A 52 -18.38 -8.50 -9.26
CA LEU A 52 -17.22 -7.92 -9.91
C LEU A 52 -17.47 -7.46 -11.35
N GLY A 53 -18.38 -8.12 -12.06
CA GLY A 53 -18.74 -7.79 -13.44
C GLY A 53 -19.66 -6.58 -13.58
N VAL A 54 -20.38 -6.19 -12.52
CA VAL A 54 -21.42 -5.13 -12.58
C VAL A 54 -21.20 -3.97 -11.61
N ILE A 55 -20.29 -4.11 -10.65
CA ILE A 55 -19.93 -3.06 -9.69
C ILE A 55 -18.53 -2.55 -10.02
N ASP A 56 -18.45 -1.30 -10.46
CA ASP A 56 -17.18 -0.67 -10.85
C ASP A 56 -16.21 -0.50 -9.68
N PHE A 57 -16.72 -0.12 -8.51
CA PHE A 57 -15.93 0.04 -7.30
C PHE A 57 -16.53 -0.77 -6.14
N LEU A 58 -15.90 -1.91 -5.86
CA LEU A 58 -16.36 -2.85 -4.83
C LEU A 58 -15.30 -2.99 -3.74
N PHE A 59 -15.61 -2.55 -2.53
CA PHE A 59 -14.75 -2.71 -1.36
C PHE A 59 -15.18 -3.93 -0.54
N VAL A 60 -14.33 -4.95 -0.46
CA VAL A 60 -14.63 -6.26 0.12
C VAL A 60 -13.83 -6.49 1.40
N ASP A 61 -14.53 -6.85 2.48
CA ASP A 61 -13.97 -7.44 3.69
C ASP A 61 -13.95 -8.96 3.59
N PHE A 62 -12.77 -9.54 3.39
CA PHE A 62 -12.57 -10.99 3.55
C PHE A 62 -12.38 -11.30 5.03
N TYR A 63 -13.41 -11.88 5.64
CA TYR A 63 -13.50 -12.05 7.09
C TYR A 63 -13.67 -13.50 7.52
N ALA A 64 -13.54 -13.73 8.82
CA ALA A 64 -13.94 -14.97 9.48
C ALA A 64 -14.81 -14.66 10.72
N PRO A 65 -15.87 -15.43 10.98
CA PRO A 65 -16.87 -15.11 12.03
C PRO A 65 -16.29 -15.17 13.46
N TRP A 66 -15.21 -15.93 13.66
CA TRP A 66 -14.53 -16.05 14.95
C TRP A 66 -13.44 -14.97 15.17
N CYS A 67 -13.06 -14.21 14.14
CA CYS A 67 -11.96 -13.24 14.23
C CYS A 67 -12.39 -11.95 14.97
N GLY A 68 -11.72 -11.66 16.09
CA GLY A 68 -11.98 -10.46 16.89
C GLY A 68 -11.72 -9.13 16.16
N HIS A 69 -10.72 -9.08 15.27
CA HIS A 69 -10.45 -7.90 14.45
C HIS A 69 -11.56 -7.65 13.42
N CYS A 70 -12.14 -8.71 12.84
CA CYS A 70 -13.28 -8.60 11.92
C CYS A 70 -14.52 -8.08 12.63
N LYS A 71 -14.82 -8.61 13.83
CA LYS A 71 -15.95 -8.15 14.65
C LYS A 71 -15.88 -6.66 15.00
N ARG A 72 -14.68 -6.12 15.21
CA ARG A 72 -14.46 -4.68 15.45
C ARG A 72 -14.57 -3.84 14.18
N LEU A 73 -14.20 -4.40 13.03
CA LEU A 73 -14.25 -3.71 11.74
C LEU A 73 -15.68 -3.63 11.18
N ALA A 74 -16.49 -4.66 11.37
CA ALA A 74 -17.87 -4.71 10.86
C ALA A 74 -18.70 -3.44 11.12
N PRO A 75 -18.79 -2.90 12.36
CA PRO A 75 -19.56 -1.66 12.60
C PRO A 75 -18.97 -0.43 11.88
N GLU A 76 -17.64 -0.37 11.69
CA GLU A 76 -16.99 0.72 10.94
C GLU A 76 -17.34 0.63 9.44
N LEU A 77 -17.50 -0.58 8.89
CA LEU A 77 -17.97 -0.79 7.52
C LEU A 77 -19.44 -0.41 7.36
N ASP A 78 -20.29 -0.75 8.33
CA ASP A 78 -21.69 -0.36 8.35
C ASP A 78 -21.86 1.16 8.41
N GLU A 79 -20.99 1.87 9.13
CA GLU A 79 -20.96 3.34 9.17
C GLU A 79 -20.41 3.96 7.88
N ALA A 80 -19.39 3.35 7.27
CA ALA A 80 -18.74 3.85 6.06
C ALA A 80 -19.59 3.64 4.79
N ALA A 81 -20.29 2.51 4.68
CA ALA A 81 -21.05 2.11 3.49
C ALA A 81 -22.03 3.20 2.96
N PRO A 82 -22.86 3.87 3.78
CA PRO A 82 -23.74 4.93 3.27
C PRO A 82 -22.98 6.15 2.76
N MET A 83 -21.85 6.50 3.38
CA MET A 83 -21.02 7.64 2.93
C MET A 83 -20.33 7.35 1.60
N LEU A 84 -19.94 6.09 1.39
CA LEU A 84 -19.29 5.60 0.17
C LEU A 84 -20.27 5.44 -1.00
N ALA A 85 -21.49 5.02 -0.71
CA ALA A 85 -22.56 4.95 -1.71
C ALA A 85 -23.03 6.33 -2.18
N GLY A 86 -22.91 7.37 -1.33
CA GLY A 86 -23.26 8.75 -1.66
C GLY A 86 -22.24 9.51 -2.51
N LEU A 87 -21.18 8.86 -2.98
CA LEU A 87 -20.19 9.46 -3.86
C LEU A 87 -20.72 9.63 -5.29
N SER A 88 -20.08 10.55 -6.05
CA SER A 88 -20.37 10.69 -7.48
C SER A 88 -20.14 9.38 -8.24
N GLU A 89 -19.09 8.66 -7.83
CA GLU A 89 -18.78 7.30 -8.23
C GLU A 89 -18.92 6.41 -6.98
N PRO A 90 -20.07 5.73 -6.80
CA PRO A 90 -20.37 4.98 -5.59
C PRO A 90 -19.39 3.82 -5.38
N ILE A 91 -18.86 3.71 -4.15
CA ILE A 91 -18.12 2.52 -3.72
C ILE A 91 -19.07 1.64 -2.93
N VAL A 92 -19.36 0.44 -3.44
CA VAL A 92 -20.19 -0.55 -2.75
C VAL A 92 -19.33 -1.30 -1.74
N VAL A 93 -19.82 -1.45 -0.51
CA VAL A 93 -19.13 -2.22 0.54
C VAL A 93 -19.73 -3.61 0.62
N ALA A 94 -18.88 -4.63 0.64
CA ALA A 94 -19.27 -6.02 0.73
C ALA A 94 -18.42 -6.78 1.75
N LYS A 95 -18.88 -7.96 2.14
CA LYS A 95 -18.13 -8.90 2.97
C LYS A 95 -18.24 -10.32 2.44
N VAL A 96 -17.17 -11.09 2.59
CA VAL A 96 -17.07 -12.49 2.19
C VAL A 96 -16.49 -13.30 3.35
N ASN A 97 -17.19 -14.35 3.75
CA ASN A 97 -16.66 -15.29 4.74
C ASN A 97 -15.60 -16.20 4.07
N ALA A 98 -14.35 -15.76 4.08
CA ALA A 98 -13.24 -16.48 3.46
C ALA A 98 -12.76 -17.70 4.27
N ASP A 99 -13.16 -17.84 5.54
CA ASP A 99 -12.97 -19.10 6.29
C ASP A 99 -13.88 -20.21 5.76
N LYS A 100 -15.13 -19.87 5.38
CA LYS A 100 -16.08 -20.79 4.72
C LYS A 100 -15.71 -20.99 3.25
N TYR A 101 -15.43 -19.92 2.52
CA TYR A 101 -15.17 -19.89 1.09
C TYR A 101 -13.66 -19.81 0.80
N ARG A 102 -12.92 -20.83 1.23
CA ARG A 102 -11.44 -20.81 1.21
C ARG A 102 -10.86 -20.68 -0.18
N LYS A 103 -11.47 -21.30 -1.20
CA LYS A 103 -11.00 -21.20 -2.59
C LYS A 103 -11.05 -19.76 -3.09
N LEU A 104 -12.14 -19.05 -2.78
CA LEU A 104 -12.29 -17.64 -3.09
C LEU A 104 -11.26 -16.79 -2.36
N GLY A 105 -11.05 -17.02 -1.06
CA GLY A 105 -9.98 -16.35 -0.30
C GLY A 105 -8.58 -16.58 -0.91
N SER A 106 -8.22 -17.84 -1.20
CA SER A 106 -6.94 -18.19 -1.80
C SER A 106 -6.74 -17.61 -3.20
N LYS A 107 -7.81 -17.49 -4.02
CA LYS A 107 -7.75 -16.85 -5.35
C LYS A 107 -7.20 -15.41 -5.27
N TYR A 108 -7.48 -14.72 -4.18
CA TYR A 108 -7.05 -13.34 -3.95
C TYR A 108 -5.91 -13.20 -2.93
N GLY A 109 -5.24 -14.30 -2.55
CA GLY A 109 -4.11 -14.25 -1.62
C GLY A 109 -4.49 -13.84 -0.20
N VAL A 110 -5.70 -14.21 0.26
CA VAL A 110 -6.13 -13.96 1.63
C VAL A 110 -5.46 -14.96 2.59
N ASP A 111 -4.40 -14.51 3.24
CA ASP A 111 -3.61 -15.30 4.19
C ASP A 111 -3.92 -14.99 5.67
N GLY A 112 -4.80 -14.02 5.93
CA GLY A 112 -5.21 -13.59 7.27
C GLY A 112 -6.53 -12.83 7.27
N PHE A 113 -7.07 -12.52 8.44
CA PHE A 113 -8.37 -11.85 8.58
C PHE A 113 -8.31 -10.66 9.56
N PRO A 114 -8.99 -9.53 9.25
CA PRO A 114 -9.60 -9.23 7.95
C PRO A 114 -8.53 -8.85 6.93
N THR A 115 -8.75 -9.26 5.68
CA THR A 115 -8.06 -8.71 4.50
C THR A 115 -9.06 -7.87 3.73
N LEU A 116 -8.72 -6.60 3.51
CA LEU A 116 -9.58 -5.63 2.85
C LEU A 116 -9.08 -5.41 1.44
N MET A 117 -9.98 -5.45 0.46
CA MET A 117 -9.62 -5.22 -0.95
C MET A 117 -10.60 -4.27 -1.61
N LEU A 118 -10.07 -3.30 -2.36
CA LEU A 118 -10.84 -2.51 -3.31
C LEU A 118 -10.67 -3.13 -4.69
N PHE A 119 -11.78 -3.52 -5.32
CA PHE A 119 -11.83 -3.91 -6.71
C PHE A 119 -12.22 -2.71 -7.54
N ILE A 120 -11.38 -2.36 -8.51
CA ILE A 120 -11.63 -1.31 -9.49
C ILE A 120 -11.81 -1.97 -10.85
N HIS A 121 -13.02 -1.99 -11.37
CA HIS A 121 -13.42 -2.71 -12.58
C HIS A 121 -12.90 -4.17 -12.57
N GLY A 122 -13.13 -4.87 -11.45
CA GLY A 122 -12.69 -6.25 -11.24
C GLY A 122 -11.21 -6.45 -10.89
N VAL A 123 -10.38 -5.40 -10.93
CA VAL A 123 -8.95 -5.51 -10.58
C VAL A 123 -8.74 -5.28 -9.08
N PRO A 124 -8.21 -6.26 -8.32
CA PRO A 124 -8.04 -6.13 -6.88
C PRO A 124 -6.87 -5.20 -6.49
N ILE A 125 -7.07 -4.45 -5.41
CA ILE A 125 -6.06 -3.66 -4.72
C ILE A 125 -6.23 -3.92 -3.23
N GLU A 126 -5.20 -4.48 -2.58
CA GLU A 126 -5.22 -4.64 -1.13
C GLU A 126 -5.23 -3.27 -0.44
N TYR A 127 -6.13 -3.11 0.52
CA TYR A 127 -6.26 -1.92 1.33
C TYR A 127 -5.58 -2.11 2.69
N THR A 128 -4.49 -1.38 2.90
CA THR A 128 -3.70 -1.41 4.15
C THR A 128 -3.89 -0.16 5.00
N GLY A 129 -4.82 0.72 4.63
CA GLY A 129 -5.08 1.97 5.35
C GLY A 129 -5.87 1.78 6.65
N SER A 130 -6.25 2.91 7.25
CA SER A 130 -7.03 2.92 8.50
C SER A 130 -8.37 2.20 8.35
N ARG A 131 -8.77 1.52 9.43
CA ARG A 131 -10.00 0.73 9.54
C ARG A 131 -11.14 1.46 10.25
N LYS A 132 -10.94 2.72 10.63
CA LYS A 132 -11.98 3.58 11.20
C LYS A 132 -12.82 4.19 10.09
N ALA A 133 -14.14 4.26 10.26
CA ALA A 133 -15.09 4.64 9.22
C ALA A 133 -14.73 5.97 8.55
N ASP A 134 -14.48 7.01 9.32
CA ASP A 134 -14.16 8.34 8.82
C ASP A 134 -12.87 8.38 7.97
N GLN A 135 -11.81 7.70 8.43
CA GLN A 135 -10.53 7.60 7.72
C GLN A 135 -10.60 6.63 6.54
N LEU A 136 -11.35 5.54 6.67
CA LEU A 136 -11.61 4.57 5.62
C LEU A 136 -12.32 5.24 4.44
N VAL A 137 -13.39 6.00 4.72
CA VAL A 137 -14.12 6.78 3.73
C VAL A 137 -13.19 7.76 3.02
N ARG A 138 -12.40 8.54 3.78
CA ARG A 138 -11.43 9.49 3.17
C ARG A 138 -10.41 8.80 2.27
N ASN A 139 -9.89 7.65 2.68
CA ASN A 139 -8.91 6.91 1.89
C ASN A 139 -9.52 6.28 0.63
N LEU A 140 -10.71 5.70 0.73
CA LEU A 140 -11.38 5.06 -0.40
C LEU A 140 -11.84 6.07 -1.46
N LYS A 141 -12.28 7.26 -1.03
CA LYS A 141 -12.61 8.40 -1.92
C LYS A 141 -11.50 8.73 -2.91
N LYS A 142 -10.24 8.50 -2.53
CA LYS A 142 -9.07 8.70 -3.40
C LYS A 142 -9.13 7.91 -4.70
N PHE A 143 -9.59 6.67 -4.62
CA PHE A 143 -9.54 5.75 -5.75
C PHE A 143 -10.59 6.07 -6.81
N VAL A 144 -11.64 6.81 -6.42
CA VAL A 144 -12.73 7.26 -7.30
C VAL A 144 -12.70 8.75 -7.61
N ALA A 145 -11.75 9.48 -7.03
CA ALA A 145 -11.53 10.89 -7.36
C ALA A 145 -11.11 11.05 -8.84
N PRO A 146 -11.18 12.25 -9.43
CA PRO A 146 -10.54 12.52 -10.72
C PRO A 146 -9.02 12.30 -10.64
N ASP A 147 -8.36 12.10 -11.78
CA ASP A 147 -6.89 11.95 -11.81
C ASP A 147 -6.18 13.25 -11.43
N VAL A 148 -6.80 14.39 -11.73
CA VAL A 148 -6.39 15.71 -11.28
C VAL A 148 -7.62 16.51 -10.85
N SER A 149 -7.56 17.13 -9.69
CA SER A 149 -8.59 18.08 -9.25
C SER A 149 -8.26 19.49 -9.76
N ILE A 150 -9.23 20.17 -10.38
CA ILE A 150 -9.08 21.57 -10.77
C ILE A 150 -9.60 22.46 -9.64
N LEU A 151 -8.77 23.39 -9.18
CA LEU A 151 -9.05 24.25 -8.03
C LEU A 151 -9.08 25.71 -8.49
N GLU A 152 -10.23 26.37 -8.35
CA GLU A 152 -10.48 27.73 -8.90
C GLU A 152 -10.50 28.82 -7.81
N SER A 153 -10.01 28.53 -6.61
CA SER A 153 -9.91 29.51 -5.53
C SER A 153 -9.04 29.03 -4.37
N ASP A 154 -8.61 29.95 -3.51
CA ASP A 154 -7.95 29.65 -2.22
C ASP A 154 -8.79 28.69 -1.36
N SER A 155 -10.11 28.89 -1.32
CA SER A 155 -11.02 28.02 -0.57
C SER A 155 -11.08 26.60 -1.16
N ALA A 156 -11.03 26.46 -2.48
CA ALA A 156 -10.96 25.16 -3.14
C ALA A 156 -9.64 24.44 -2.80
N ILE A 157 -8.52 25.16 -2.77
CA ILE A 157 -7.21 24.62 -2.37
C ILE A 157 -7.24 24.14 -0.93
N LYS A 158 -7.72 24.97 0.00
CA LYS A 158 -7.86 24.60 1.41
C LYS A 158 -8.75 23.37 1.58
N ASN A 159 -9.93 23.37 0.98
CA ASN A 159 -10.87 22.25 1.06
C ASN A 159 -10.27 20.97 0.47
N PHE A 160 -9.50 21.05 -0.61
CA PHE A 160 -8.81 19.90 -1.19
C PHE A 160 -7.81 19.29 -0.21
N VAL A 161 -6.94 20.10 0.39
CA VAL A 161 -5.94 19.64 1.36
C VAL A 161 -6.59 19.05 2.61
N GLU A 162 -7.64 19.70 3.13
CA GLU A 162 -8.38 19.20 4.30
C GLU A 162 -9.08 17.86 4.00
N ASN A 163 -9.73 17.73 2.85
CA ASN A 163 -10.46 16.52 2.47
C ASN A 163 -9.56 15.36 2.08
N ALA A 164 -8.40 15.63 1.46
CA ALA A 164 -7.40 14.62 1.11
C ALA A 164 -6.77 13.96 2.35
N GLY A 165 -6.77 14.66 3.49
CA GLY A 165 -6.30 14.15 4.77
C GLY A 165 -4.78 13.94 4.80
N THR A 166 -4.32 12.99 5.62
CA THR A 166 -2.89 12.80 5.88
C THR A 166 -2.31 11.49 5.36
N SER A 167 -3.14 10.61 4.80
CA SER A 167 -2.74 9.24 4.44
C SER A 167 -1.91 9.16 3.17
N PHE A 168 -2.01 10.15 2.28
CA PHE A 168 -1.28 10.17 1.01
C PHE A 168 -0.59 11.52 0.80
N PRO A 169 0.57 11.54 0.13
CA PRO A 169 1.12 12.78 -0.38
C PRO A 169 0.19 13.44 -1.41
N MET A 170 0.34 14.75 -1.56
CA MET A 170 -0.43 15.58 -2.48
C MET A 170 0.50 16.41 -3.35
N PHE A 171 0.19 16.56 -4.62
CA PHE A 171 0.89 17.41 -5.56
C PHE A 171 -0.04 18.56 -5.99
N LEU A 172 0.32 19.79 -5.63
CA LEU A 172 -0.39 21.00 -6.02
C LEU A 172 0.40 21.75 -7.10
N GLY A 173 -0.17 21.82 -8.30
CA GLY A 173 0.39 22.56 -9.41
C GLY A 173 -0.15 23.98 -9.49
N PHE A 174 0.73 24.97 -9.59
CA PHE A 174 0.39 26.39 -9.75
C PHE A 174 0.93 26.91 -11.08
N GLY A 175 0.03 27.41 -11.95
CA GLY A 175 0.40 27.85 -13.30
C GLY A 175 0.93 26.72 -14.20
N VAL A 176 0.62 25.46 -13.89
CA VAL A 176 1.05 24.27 -14.64
C VAL A 176 0.00 23.80 -15.65
N ASN A 177 0.44 22.99 -16.62
CA ASN A 177 -0.46 22.31 -17.56
C ASN A 177 -1.20 21.16 -16.85
N ASP A 178 -2.54 21.20 -16.85
CA ASP A 178 -3.39 20.20 -16.22
C ASP A 178 -3.31 18.82 -16.87
N SER A 179 -3.10 18.75 -18.18
CA SER A 179 -2.97 17.48 -18.91
C SER A 179 -1.72 16.71 -18.50
N LEU A 180 -0.61 17.41 -18.24
CA LEU A 180 0.62 16.82 -17.70
C LEU A 180 0.39 16.30 -16.29
N ILE A 181 -0.23 17.11 -15.42
CA ILE A 181 -0.53 16.67 -14.05
C ILE A 181 -1.53 15.53 -14.02
N ALA A 182 -2.51 15.49 -14.93
CA ALA A 182 -3.45 14.38 -15.08
C ALA A 182 -2.75 13.08 -15.49
N GLU A 183 -1.69 13.14 -16.30
CA GLU A 183 -0.87 11.97 -16.63
C GLU A 183 -0.21 11.38 -15.39
N TYR A 184 0.40 12.23 -14.55
CA TYR A 184 0.94 11.80 -13.26
C TYR A 184 -0.15 11.31 -12.30
N GLY A 185 -1.31 11.97 -12.29
CA GLY A 185 -2.51 11.57 -11.58
C GLY A 185 -2.95 10.14 -11.89
N ARG A 186 -3.00 9.78 -13.18
CA ARG A 186 -3.29 8.42 -13.63
C ARG A 186 -2.21 7.44 -13.19
N LYS A 187 -0.95 7.75 -13.46
CA LYS A 187 0.20 6.88 -13.18
C LYS A 187 0.35 6.57 -11.69
N TYR A 188 0.16 7.58 -10.84
CA TYR A 188 0.37 7.52 -9.40
C TYR A 188 -0.93 7.54 -8.60
N LYS A 189 -2.06 7.16 -9.21
CA LYS A 189 -3.41 7.17 -8.61
C LYS A 189 -3.45 6.54 -7.22
N LYS A 190 -2.74 5.41 -7.05
CA LYS A 190 -2.68 4.64 -5.81
C LYS A 190 -1.74 5.24 -4.75
N ARG A 191 -0.89 6.20 -5.12
CA ARG A 191 0.23 6.68 -4.28
C ARG A 191 0.12 8.14 -3.88
N ALA A 192 -0.52 9.00 -4.67
CA ALA A 192 -0.59 10.43 -4.38
C ALA A 192 -1.82 11.12 -4.98
N TRP A 193 -2.30 12.18 -4.33
CA TRP A 193 -3.30 13.08 -4.89
C TRP A 193 -2.66 14.12 -5.79
N PHE A 194 -3.38 14.56 -6.82
CA PHE A 194 -2.91 15.58 -7.75
C PHE A 194 -3.99 16.63 -7.97
N ALA A 195 -3.58 17.90 -7.96
CA ALA A 195 -4.47 19.01 -8.26
C ALA A 195 -3.73 20.14 -8.96
N VAL A 196 -4.48 20.96 -9.68
CA VAL A 196 -4.00 22.19 -10.33
C VAL A 196 -4.85 23.36 -9.88
N ALA A 197 -4.18 24.35 -9.28
CA ALA A 197 -4.77 25.64 -8.96
C ALA A 197 -4.77 26.54 -10.20
N LYS A 198 -5.96 26.93 -10.65
CA LYS A 198 -6.19 27.87 -11.76
C LYS A 198 -6.29 29.32 -11.27
N ASP A 199 -6.69 29.52 -10.02
CA ASP A 199 -6.73 30.80 -9.35
C ASP A 199 -6.25 30.64 -7.89
N PHE A 200 -5.48 31.61 -7.42
CA PHE A 200 -4.86 31.62 -6.08
C PHE A 200 -4.33 33.03 -5.75
N SER A 201 -4.39 33.39 -4.46
CA SER A 201 -3.86 34.66 -3.96
C SER A 201 -2.35 34.62 -3.63
N GLU A 202 -1.77 35.79 -3.37
CA GLU A 202 -0.42 35.91 -2.81
C GLU A 202 -0.28 35.22 -1.44
N ASP A 203 -1.35 35.14 -0.64
CA ASP A 203 -1.33 34.43 0.64
C ASP A 203 -1.12 32.93 0.44
N VAL A 204 -1.69 32.35 -0.63
CA VAL A 204 -1.42 30.96 -1.03
C VAL A 204 0.02 30.79 -1.48
N MET A 205 0.58 31.76 -2.21
CA MET A 205 1.99 31.75 -2.60
C MET A 205 2.91 31.72 -1.38
N VAL A 206 2.63 32.54 -0.37
CA VAL A 206 3.36 32.55 0.91
C VAL A 206 3.18 31.22 1.65
N ALA A 207 1.96 30.71 1.75
CA ALA A 207 1.66 29.48 2.49
C ALA A 207 2.38 28.25 1.93
N TYR A 208 2.52 28.16 0.61
CA TYR A 208 3.23 27.07 -0.08
C TYR A 208 4.64 27.46 -0.54
N GLU A 209 5.16 28.58 -0.02
CA GLU A 209 6.54 29.04 -0.14
C GLU A 209 7.06 29.20 -1.58
N PHE A 210 6.18 29.49 -2.55
CA PHE A 210 6.57 29.76 -3.93
C PHE A 210 6.44 31.23 -4.30
N ASP A 211 7.35 31.74 -5.13
CA ASP A 211 7.44 33.16 -5.51
C ASP A 211 7.20 33.39 -7.02
N LYS A 212 7.10 32.31 -7.79
CA LYS A 212 6.88 32.35 -9.24
C LYS A 212 6.13 31.12 -9.71
N VAL A 213 5.58 31.24 -10.91
CA VAL A 213 4.98 30.14 -11.66
C VAL A 213 5.77 29.85 -12.94
N PRO A 214 5.75 28.61 -13.45
CA PRO A 214 5.00 27.47 -12.93
C PRO A 214 5.72 26.82 -11.73
N ALA A 215 4.94 26.35 -10.74
CA ALA A 215 5.43 25.68 -9.54
C ALA A 215 4.65 24.39 -9.26
N LEU A 216 5.34 23.38 -8.72
CA LEU A 216 4.73 22.13 -8.26
C LEU A 216 5.17 21.90 -6.82
N VAL A 217 4.19 21.82 -5.93
CA VAL A 217 4.39 21.63 -4.50
C VAL A 217 3.97 20.22 -4.13
N ALA A 218 4.92 19.41 -3.66
CA ALA A 218 4.65 18.09 -3.08
C ALA A 218 4.51 18.23 -1.56
N ILE A 219 3.38 17.80 -1.01
CA ILE A 219 3.03 17.92 0.40
C ILE A 219 2.92 16.52 1.00
N HIS A 220 3.52 16.34 2.17
CA HIS A 220 3.52 15.13 2.97
C HIS A 220 2.90 15.43 4.33
N PRO A 221 1.56 15.41 4.47
CA PRO A 221 0.90 15.92 5.68
C PRO A 221 1.20 15.10 6.93
N LYS A 222 1.34 13.77 6.80
CA LYS A 222 1.75 12.87 7.89
C LYS A 222 3.09 13.30 8.51
N TYR A 223 4.00 13.82 7.67
CA TYR A 223 5.35 14.22 8.06
C TYR A 223 5.49 15.73 8.28
N LYS A 224 4.43 16.52 8.00
CA LYS A 224 4.44 17.98 8.01
C LYS A 224 5.59 18.55 7.15
N GLU A 225 5.78 17.94 5.99
CA GLU A 225 6.82 18.32 5.03
C GLU A 225 6.19 18.81 3.74
N GLN A 226 6.87 19.74 3.08
CA GLN A 226 6.60 20.10 1.70
C GLN A 226 7.89 20.25 0.92
N SER A 227 7.79 20.10 -0.40
CA SER A 227 8.88 20.25 -1.34
C SER A 227 8.40 21.05 -2.53
N LEU A 228 9.09 22.14 -2.81
CA LEU A 228 8.81 23.01 -3.93
C LEU A 228 9.73 22.69 -5.09
N PHE A 229 9.16 22.66 -6.29
CA PHE A 229 9.91 22.49 -7.51
C PHE A 229 9.42 23.45 -8.59
N TYR A 230 10.38 24.16 -9.17
CA TYR A 230 10.19 24.99 -10.36
C TYR A 230 10.60 24.17 -11.56
N GLY A 231 9.77 24.17 -12.61
CA GLY A 231 9.92 23.30 -13.78
C GLY A 231 11.30 23.35 -14.47
N PRO A 232 11.56 22.43 -15.41
CA PRO A 232 10.60 21.55 -16.09
C PRO A 232 10.10 20.39 -15.21
N PHE A 233 8.78 20.15 -15.18
CA PHE A 233 8.13 19.13 -14.34
C PHE A 233 8.37 17.71 -14.83
N GLU A 234 9.61 17.27 -14.74
CA GLU A 234 10.03 15.92 -15.07
C GLU A 234 9.42 14.91 -14.09
N GLU A 235 9.20 13.70 -14.58
CA GLU A 235 8.60 12.62 -13.79
C GLU A 235 9.44 12.26 -12.56
N ASP A 236 10.76 12.43 -12.66
CA ASP A 236 11.71 12.12 -11.60
C ASP A 236 11.41 12.89 -10.31
N PHE A 237 11.02 14.17 -10.41
CA PHE A 237 10.63 14.94 -9.23
C PHE A 237 9.39 14.37 -8.57
N VAL A 238 8.36 14.00 -9.37
CA VAL A 238 7.13 13.39 -8.85
C VAL A 238 7.45 12.07 -8.17
N ARG A 239 8.18 11.18 -8.83
CA ARG A 239 8.58 9.87 -8.31
C ARG A 239 9.37 10.01 -7.00
N GLN A 240 10.38 10.88 -6.96
CA GLN A 240 11.20 11.11 -5.78
C GLN A 240 10.41 11.71 -4.62
N SER A 241 9.41 12.55 -4.92
CA SER A 241 8.57 13.23 -3.93
C SER A 241 7.33 12.43 -3.53
N LEU A 242 7.18 11.17 -3.96
CA LEU A 242 6.21 10.23 -3.39
C LEU A 242 6.58 9.79 -1.96
N LEU A 243 7.82 10.05 -1.56
CA LEU A 243 8.35 9.80 -0.22
C LEU A 243 8.66 11.14 0.45
N PRO A 244 8.54 11.24 1.79
CA PRO A 244 9.07 12.40 2.51
C PRO A 244 10.59 12.50 2.28
N LEU A 245 11.15 13.68 2.53
CA LEU A 245 12.59 13.91 2.35
C LEU A 245 13.43 12.98 3.23
N VAL A 246 12.94 12.72 4.44
CA VAL A 246 13.56 11.83 5.41
C VAL A 246 12.53 10.81 5.87
N VAL A 247 12.77 9.54 5.54
CA VAL A 247 11.81 8.45 5.72
C VAL A 247 12.04 7.75 7.07
N PRO A 248 11.08 7.74 8.02
CA PRO A 248 11.17 6.85 9.18
C PRO A 248 11.08 5.42 8.70
N ILE A 249 12.07 4.60 8.99
CA ILE A 249 12.12 3.21 8.54
C ILE A 249 11.30 2.33 9.48
N ASN A 250 10.23 1.76 8.94
CA ASN A 250 9.33 0.83 9.61
C ASN A 250 8.72 -0.12 8.57
N THR A 251 7.88 -1.06 9.01
CA THR A 251 7.24 -2.05 8.12
C THR A 251 6.42 -1.44 6.99
N GLU A 252 5.83 -0.26 7.19
CA GLU A 252 5.04 0.45 6.17
C GLU A 252 5.95 1.11 5.13
N THR A 253 6.93 1.89 5.58
CA THR A 253 7.79 2.70 4.71
C THR A 253 8.79 1.87 3.91
N ILE A 254 9.26 0.74 4.45
CA ILE A 254 10.11 -0.18 3.67
C ILE A 254 9.37 -0.71 2.44
N LYS A 255 8.09 -1.06 2.57
CA LYS A 255 7.28 -1.48 1.42
C LYS A 255 7.20 -0.38 0.35
N MET A 256 7.13 0.88 0.77
CA MET A 256 7.14 2.03 -0.15
C MET A 256 8.49 2.24 -0.85
N LEU A 257 9.59 1.79 -0.23
CA LEU A 257 10.94 1.87 -0.76
C LEU A 257 11.29 0.74 -1.72
N ASN A 258 10.53 -0.37 -1.76
CA ASN A 258 10.81 -1.51 -2.64
C ASN A 258 10.84 -1.14 -4.12
N ASP A 259 9.97 -0.21 -4.53
CA ASP A 259 9.88 0.25 -5.92
C ASP A 259 10.86 1.41 -6.23
N ASP A 260 11.59 1.92 -5.24
CA ASP A 260 12.62 2.94 -5.47
C ASP A 260 13.88 2.27 -6.05
N GLN A 261 14.79 3.02 -6.67
CA GLN A 261 16.08 2.48 -7.13
C GLN A 261 17.27 3.12 -6.40
N ARG A 262 17.01 4.19 -5.65
CA ARG A 262 18.02 4.93 -4.91
C ARG A 262 18.51 4.13 -3.71
N LYS A 263 19.77 4.33 -3.34
CA LYS A 263 20.31 3.82 -2.07
C LYS A 263 19.81 4.68 -0.91
N VAL A 264 19.74 4.07 0.27
CA VAL A 264 19.27 4.73 1.49
C VAL A 264 20.46 5.13 2.34
N VAL A 265 20.65 6.44 2.56
CA VAL A 265 21.46 6.95 3.66
C VAL A 265 20.66 6.74 4.94
N LEU A 266 20.97 5.65 5.65
CA LEU A 266 20.27 5.25 6.87
C LEU A 266 21.00 5.82 8.08
N THR A 267 20.27 6.56 8.92
CA THR A 267 20.72 7.02 10.23
C THR A 267 20.12 6.14 11.32
N ILE A 268 20.98 5.42 12.04
CA ILE A 268 20.61 4.63 13.20
C ILE A 268 20.75 5.50 14.45
N LEU A 269 19.69 5.50 15.26
CA LEU A 269 19.51 6.31 16.46
C LEU A 269 19.26 5.39 17.66
N GLU A 270 19.47 5.90 18.87
CA GLU A 270 19.06 5.18 20.09
C GLU A 270 17.52 5.15 20.18
N ASP A 271 16.91 6.34 20.08
CA ASP A 271 15.47 6.57 20.17
C ASP A 271 15.06 7.67 19.18
N ASP A 272 14.35 7.32 18.13
CA ASP A 272 13.98 8.29 17.09
C ASP A 272 12.92 9.32 17.50
N SER A 273 12.40 9.21 18.73
CA SER A 273 11.40 10.10 19.30
C SER A 273 11.97 11.16 20.24
N ASP A 274 13.25 11.08 20.59
CA ASP A 274 13.90 12.05 21.48
C ASP A 274 14.23 13.38 20.79
N GLU A 275 14.43 14.43 21.60
CA GLU A 275 14.63 15.80 21.10
C GLU A 275 15.85 15.92 20.19
N ASN A 276 16.98 15.30 20.57
CA ASN A 276 18.22 15.29 19.79
C ASN A 276 18.01 14.65 18.42
N SER A 277 17.32 13.51 18.36
CA SER A 277 16.97 12.81 17.14
C SER A 277 16.06 13.66 16.26
N THR A 278 15.05 14.33 16.83
CA THR A 278 14.19 15.22 16.04
C THR A 278 14.96 16.41 15.47
N GLN A 279 15.96 16.93 16.18
CA GLN A 279 16.82 17.99 15.67
C GLN A 279 17.74 17.49 14.55
N LEU A 280 18.33 16.31 14.71
CA LEU A 280 19.14 15.67 13.68
C LEU A 280 18.33 15.38 12.41
N VAL A 281 17.09 14.90 12.54
CA VAL A 281 16.18 14.69 11.40
C VAL A 281 15.94 15.99 10.61
N LYS A 282 15.89 17.15 11.26
CA LYS A 282 15.81 18.45 10.55
C LYS A 282 17.07 18.73 9.73
N ILE A 283 18.26 18.38 10.25
CA ILE A 283 19.53 18.53 9.52
C ILE A 283 19.59 17.56 8.34
N LEU A 284 19.19 16.30 8.55
CA LEU A 284 19.08 15.30 7.49
C LEU A 284 18.12 15.75 6.39
N ARG A 285 17.04 16.46 6.72
CA ARG A 285 16.10 17.00 5.72
C ARG A 285 16.75 18.01 4.80
N SER A 286 17.57 18.91 5.34
CA SER A 286 18.35 19.85 4.53
C SER A 286 19.32 19.10 3.60
N ALA A 287 20.03 18.10 4.12
CA ALA A 287 20.91 17.27 3.30
C ALA A 287 20.15 16.50 2.21
N ALA A 288 19.01 15.90 2.54
CA ALA A 288 18.15 15.17 1.61
C ALA A 288 17.61 16.05 0.49
N SER A 289 17.25 17.30 0.80
CA SER A 289 16.76 18.25 -0.20
C SER A 289 17.79 18.54 -1.30
N ALA A 290 19.07 18.53 -0.95
CA ALA A 290 20.20 18.77 -1.87
C ALA A 290 20.74 17.48 -2.53
N ASN A 291 20.33 16.30 -2.06
CA ASN A 291 20.87 15.00 -2.50
C ASN A 291 19.72 14.02 -2.83
N ARG A 292 18.84 14.45 -3.74
CA ARG A 292 17.61 13.72 -4.15
C ARG A 292 17.90 12.39 -4.88
N ASP A 293 19.13 12.20 -5.35
CA ASP A 293 19.66 10.94 -5.90
C ASP A 293 19.75 9.83 -4.84
N LEU A 294 19.67 10.18 -3.56
CA LEU A 294 19.62 9.26 -2.42
C LEU A 294 18.29 9.40 -1.67
N VAL A 295 17.90 8.34 -0.97
CA VAL A 295 16.86 8.40 0.05
C VAL A 295 17.53 8.61 1.39
N PHE A 296 17.03 9.52 2.22
CA PHE A 296 17.47 9.62 3.60
C PHE A 296 16.45 8.91 4.47
N GLY A 297 16.91 8.02 5.35
CA GLY A 297 16.05 7.28 6.25
C GLY A 297 16.62 7.26 7.66
N TYR A 298 15.76 7.06 8.66
CA TYR A 298 16.20 6.92 10.04
C TYR A 298 15.43 5.82 10.77
N VAL A 299 16.06 5.23 11.77
CA VAL A 299 15.44 4.24 12.66
C VAL A 299 16.07 4.33 14.04
N GLY A 300 15.24 4.27 15.08
CA GLY A 300 15.74 4.11 16.45
C GLY A 300 15.77 2.65 16.89
N ILE A 301 16.76 2.29 17.70
CA ILE A 301 16.85 0.96 18.33
C ILE A 301 15.61 0.66 19.16
N LYS A 302 15.08 1.64 19.91
CA LYS A 302 13.86 1.43 20.69
C LYS A 302 12.62 1.15 19.84
N GLN A 303 12.59 1.63 18.61
CA GLN A 303 11.48 1.49 17.68
C GLN A 303 11.56 0.18 16.90
N TRP A 304 12.77 -0.25 16.53
CA TRP A 304 12.95 -1.47 15.75
C TRP A 304 14.32 -2.14 15.92
N ASP A 305 14.59 -2.61 17.15
CA ASP A 305 15.83 -3.31 17.53
C ASP A 305 16.21 -4.44 16.56
N GLU A 306 15.26 -5.32 16.23
CA GLU A 306 15.47 -6.45 15.32
C GLU A 306 15.96 -6.01 13.92
N PHE A 307 15.48 -4.88 13.42
CA PHE A 307 15.95 -4.33 12.15
C PHE A 307 17.37 -3.79 12.27
N VAL A 308 17.65 -3.05 13.35
CA VAL A 308 18.97 -2.47 13.59
C VAL A 308 20.04 -3.55 13.77
N GLU A 309 19.72 -4.65 14.46
CA GLU A 309 20.64 -5.79 14.67
C GLU A 309 21.09 -6.46 13.36
N THR A 310 20.34 -6.31 12.26
CA THR A 310 20.78 -6.82 10.94
C THR A 310 22.00 -6.07 10.41
N PHE A 311 22.18 -4.82 10.81
CA PHE A 311 23.41 -4.08 10.58
C PHE A 311 24.35 -4.41 11.74
N ASP A 312 25.67 -4.56 11.52
CA ASP A 312 26.67 -4.80 12.58
C ASP A 312 26.80 -3.57 13.54
N VAL A 313 25.71 -3.21 14.21
CA VAL A 313 25.51 -2.05 15.05
C VAL A 313 24.89 -2.58 16.33
N SER A 314 25.75 -2.86 17.31
CA SER A 314 25.33 -3.27 18.65
C SER A 314 24.79 -2.09 19.46
N LYS A 315 24.03 -2.38 20.52
CA LYS A 315 23.62 -1.41 21.58
C LYS A 315 24.79 -0.70 22.28
N SER A 316 26.02 -1.20 22.11
CA SER A 316 27.25 -0.57 22.60
C SER A 316 27.93 0.34 21.57
N SER A 317 27.35 0.45 20.37
CA SER A 317 27.84 1.37 19.34
C SER A 317 27.57 2.81 19.77
N GLN A 318 28.52 3.69 19.48
CA GLN A 318 28.27 5.13 19.59
C GLN A 318 27.30 5.53 18.48
N LEU A 319 26.14 6.05 18.88
CA LEU A 319 25.07 6.58 18.03
C LEU A 319 25.02 8.11 18.18
N PRO A 320 24.50 8.87 17.19
CA PRO A 320 23.95 8.41 15.90
C PRO A 320 25.00 7.86 14.92
N LYS A 321 24.59 6.92 14.06
CA LYS A 321 25.46 6.30 13.06
C LYS A 321 24.84 6.34 11.66
N LEU A 322 25.62 6.70 10.64
CA LEU A 322 25.21 6.66 9.24
C LEU A 322 25.81 5.46 8.50
N LEU A 323 25.03 4.95 7.56
CA LEU A 323 25.45 3.96 6.56
C LEU A 323 24.69 4.18 5.25
N VAL A 324 25.19 3.61 4.16
CA VAL A 324 24.48 3.57 2.88
C VAL A 324 23.99 2.15 2.61
N TRP A 325 22.69 1.94 2.64
CA TRP A 325 22.04 0.65 2.45
C TRP A 325 21.48 0.51 1.04
N ASP A 326 21.68 -0.65 0.41
CA ASP A 326 21.17 -0.96 -0.93
C ASP A 326 19.71 -1.40 -0.96
N ARG A 327 19.06 -1.48 0.21
CA ARG A 327 17.69 -1.97 0.46
C ARG A 327 17.54 -3.50 0.44
N ASN A 328 18.64 -4.22 0.23
CA ASN A 328 18.73 -5.67 0.24
C ASN A 328 19.71 -6.11 1.34
N GLU A 329 20.72 -6.88 0.96
CA GLU A 329 21.64 -7.55 1.88
C GLU A 329 22.97 -6.82 2.04
N GLU A 330 23.20 -5.71 1.34
CA GLU A 330 24.47 -5.01 1.36
C GLU A 330 24.34 -3.58 1.91
N TYR A 331 25.34 -3.18 2.67
CA TYR A 331 25.48 -1.79 3.11
C TYR A 331 26.94 -1.36 3.13
N GLU A 332 27.14 -0.06 3.05
CA GLU A 332 28.44 0.57 2.97
C GLU A 332 28.64 1.50 4.18
N LEU A 333 29.78 1.38 4.83
CA LEU A 333 30.24 2.34 5.85
C LEU A 333 31.24 3.29 5.20
N VAL A 334 31.11 4.59 5.45
CA VAL A 334 32.06 5.60 4.95
C VAL A 334 33.17 5.73 5.98
N ASP A 335 34.40 5.39 5.58
CA ASP A 335 35.50 5.20 6.52
C ASP A 335 35.83 6.49 7.31
N GLY A 336 35.63 6.46 8.62
CA GLY A 336 35.93 7.57 9.53
C GLY A 336 34.88 8.69 9.52
N SER A 337 33.73 8.49 8.89
CA SER A 337 32.62 9.46 8.86
C SER A 337 31.26 8.83 9.18
N GLU A 338 31.26 7.57 9.62
CA GLU A 338 30.03 6.84 9.97
C GLU A 338 29.38 7.30 11.27
N ARG A 339 30.05 8.08 12.12
CA ARG A 339 29.55 8.55 13.42
C ARG A 339 29.24 10.04 13.38
N LEU A 340 28.16 10.44 14.06
CA LEU A 340 27.85 11.84 14.30
C LEU A 340 28.09 12.19 15.77
N GLU A 341 29.00 13.13 16.01
CA GLU A 341 29.27 13.63 17.35
C GLU A 341 28.23 14.68 17.77
N GLU A 342 27.61 14.50 18.94
CA GLU A 342 26.73 15.52 19.53
C GLU A 342 27.53 16.78 19.95
N GLY A 343 26.91 17.95 19.85
CA GLY A 343 27.53 19.23 20.24
C GLY A 343 28.56 19.78 19.25
N THR A 344 28.72 19.15 18.09
CA THR A 344 29.56 19.61 16.97
C THR A 344 28.69 19.94 15.75
N ASP A 345 29.30 20.46 14.67
CA ASP A 345 28.58 20.73 13.42
C ASP A 345 28.21 19.42 12.70
N GLN A 346 27.03 18.90 13.00
CA GLN A 346 26.48 17.69 12.39
C GLN A 346 26.17 17.86 10.90
N ALA A 347 25.87 19.08 10.43
CA ALA A 347 25.62 19.33 9.00
C ALA A 347 26.91 19.15 8.18
N SER A 348 28.04 19.66 8.71
CA SER A 348 29.35 19.44 8.11
C SER A 348 29.75 17.95 8.11
N GLN A 349 29.48 17.21 9.19
CA GLN A 349 29.76 15.77 9.25
C GLN A 349 28.93 14.96 8.24
N ILE A 350 27.64 15.26 8.09
CA ILE A 350 26.79 14.63 7.08
C ILE A 350 27.32 14.93 5.67
N SER A 351 27.77 16.17 5.43
CA SER A 351 28.36 16.56 4.14
C SER A 351 29.64 15.77 3.85
N GLN A 352 30.54 15.65 4.84
CA GLN A 352 31.76 14.85 4.74
C GLN A 352 31.48 13.36 4.50
N PHE A 353 30.46 12.80 5.17
CA PHE A 353 29.99 11.44 4.94
C PHE A 353 29.56 11.25 3.47
N LEU A 354 28.73 12.15 2.93
CA LEU A 354 28.26 12.06 1.55
C LEU A 354 29.39 12.22 0.53
N GLU A 355 30.35 13.10 0.79
CA GLU A 355 31.56 13.26 -0.02
C GLU A 355 32.43 11.99 0.02
N GLY A 356 32.63 11.40 1.20
CA GLY A 356 33.33 10.14 1.36
C GLY A 356 32.68 8.99 0.60
N TYR A 357 31.35 8.90 0.69
CA TYR A 357 30.54 7.95 -0.08
C TYR A 357 30.73 8.12 -1.59
N ARG A 358 30.57 9.35 -2.10
CA ARG A 358 30.71 9.64 -3.53
C ARG A 358 32.13 9.43 -4.05
N ALA A 359 33.14 9.60 -3.19
CA ALA A 359 34.53 9.29 -3.50
C ALA A 359 34.87 7.79 -3.46
N GLY A 360 33.92 6.92 -3.06
CA GLY A 360 34.14 5.48 -2.91
C GLY A 360 35.03 5.12 -1.73
N ARG A 361 35.17 5.99 -0.73
CA ARG A 361 35.89 5.73 0.53
C ARG A 361 35.00 4.94 1.48
N THR A 362 34.63 3.73 1.04
CA THR A 362 33.67 2.89 1.74
C THR A 362 34.17 1.48 1.97
N THR A 363 33.77 0.95 3.13
CA THR A 363 33.87 -0.47 3.43
C THR A 363 32.51 -1.12 3.23
N LYS A 364 32.43 -2.05 2.28
CA LYS A 364 31.23 -2.86 2.04
C LYS A 364 31.05 -3.92 3.10
N LYS A 365 29.83 -4.10 3.55
CA LYS A 365 29.39 -5.12 4.50
C LYS A 365 28.12 -5.79 4.02
N LYS A 366 27.85 -6.96 4.58
CA LYS A 366 26.57 -7.65 4.42
C LYS A 366 25.80 -7.60 5.72
N ILE A 367 24.47 -7.52 5.61
CA ILE A 367 23.62 -7.66 6.77
C ILE A 367 23.84 -9.03 7.41
N SER A 368 23.75 -9.08 8.73
CA SER A 368 23.85 -10.31 9.51
C SER A 368 22.46 -10.94 9.69
N GLY A 369 22.39 -12.28 9.65
CA GLY A 369 21.13 -13.02 9.82
C GLY A 369 20.47 -13.50 8.52
N PRO A 370 19.26 -14.09 8.59
CA PRO A 370 18.48 -14.42 7.40
C PRO A 370 18.18 -13.15 6.61
N SER A 371 18.14 -13.26 5.27
CA SER A 371 17.81 -12.14 4.37
C SER A 371 16.64 -11.32 4.95
N PHE A 372 16.83 -10.02 5.20
CA PHE A 372 15.82 -9.18 5.85
C PHE A 372 14.50 -9.17 5.06
N MET A 373 14.58 -9.22 3.72
CA MET A 373 13.40 -9.39 2.86
C MET A 373 12.76 -10.78 3.01
N GLY A 374 13.57 -11.81 3.24
CA GLY A 374 13.11 -13.12 3.66
C GLY A 374 12.44 -13.11 5.03
N PHE A 375 12.92 -12.32 5.99
CA PHE A 375 12.32 -12.14 7.32
C PHE A 375 10.99 -11.38 7.28
N LEU A 376 10.89 -10.27 6.51
CA LEU A 376 9.63 -9.56 6.29
C LEU A 376 8.56 -10.46 5.64
N ASN A 377 8.96 -11.26 4.64
CA ASN A 377 8.07 -12.25 4.03
C ASN A 377 7.76 -13.42 5.00
N SER A 378 8.68 -13.76 5.90
CA SER A 378 8.53 -14.82 6.89
C SER A 378 7.70 -14.41 8.11
N LEU A 379 7.66 -13.15 8.52
CA LEU A 379 6.80 -12.67 9.62
C LEU A 379 5.31 -12.85 9.28
N VAL A 380 4.97 -12.82 7.98
CA VAL A 380 3.65 -13.23 7.46
C VAL A 380 3.41 -14.74 7.68
N SER A 381 4.46 -15.57 7.58
CA SER A 381 4.37 -17.03 7.76
C SER A 381 4.52 -17.51 9.22
N LEU A 382 5.22 -16.76 10.08
CA LEU A 382 5.47 -17.10 11.48
C LEU A 382 4.22 -16.89 12.33
N THR A 383 3.39 -15.90 12.01
CA THR A 383 2.04 -15.80 12.58
C THR A 383 1.22 -17.05 12.27
N SER A 384 1.32 -17.59 11.04
CA SER A 384 0.70 -18.87 10.68
C SER A 384 1.30 -20.06 11.45
N LEU A 385 2.60 -20.06 11.75
CA LEU A 385 3.26 -21.11 12.53
C LEU A 385 2.84 -21.11 14.02
N TYR A 386 2.76 -19.93 14.64
CA TYR A 386 2.25 -19.80 16.01
C TYR A 386 0.77 -20.18 16.09
N ILE A 387 -0.03 -19.81 15.10
CA ILE A 387 -1.43 -20.26 14.99
C ILE A 387 -1.50 -21.78 14.83
N LEU A 388 -0.63 -22.39 14.01
CA LEU A 388 -0.59 -23.83 13.83
C LEU A 388 -0.21 -24.56 15.13
N ILE A 389 0.82 -24.08 15.84
CA ILE A 389 1.23 -24.64 17.15
C ILE A 389 0.10 -24.48 18.17
N PHE A 390 -0.57 -23.34 18.19
CA PHE A 390 -1.71 -23.07 19.07
C PHE A 390 -2.92 -23.98 18.76
N VAL A 391 -3.21 -24.22 17.48
CA VAL A 391 -4.26 -25.14 17.03
C VAL A 391 -3.93 -26.58 17.40
N ILE A 392 -2.67 -27.01 17.22
CA ILE A 392 -2.22 -28.34 17.64
C ILE A 392 -2.34 -28.51 19.16
N ALA A 393 -1.94 -27.50 19.94
CA ALA A 393 -2.09 -27.52 21.39
C ALA A 393 -3.56 -27.59 21.82
N LEU A 394 -4.46 -26.85 21.16
CA LEU A 394 -5.91 -26.91 21.39
C LEU A 394 -6.50 -28.27 21.06
N LEU A 395 -6.07 -28.89 19.95
CA LEU A 395 -6.50 -30.25 19.58
C LEU A 395 -6.02 -31.28 20.61
N PHE A 396 -4.78 -31.17 21.10
CA PHE A 396 -4.27 -32.03 22.17
C PHE A 396 -5.07 -31.88 23.46
N VAL A 397 -5.44 -30.65 23.83
CA VAL A 397 -6.27 -30.37 25.00
C VAL A 397 -7.68 -30.97 24.84
N MET A 398 -8.32 -30.81 23.67
CA MET A 398 -9.63 -31.43 23.41
C MET A 398 -9.59 -32.95 23.47
N VAL A 399 -8.57 -33.58 22.89
CA VAL A 399 -8.37 -35.04 22.95
C VAL A 399 -8.12 -35.51 24.38
N TYR A 400 -7.33 -34.76 25.16
CA TYR A 400 -7.06 -35.06 26.57
C TYR A 400 -8.33 -35.05 27.42
N PHE A 401 -9.21 -34.06 27.22
CA PHE A 401 -10.48 -33.98 27.96
C PHE A 401 -11.55 -34.95 27.46
N ALA A 402 -11.56 -35.30 26.17
CA ALA A 402 -12.44 -36.34 25.63
C ALA A 402 -12.10 -37.75 26.15
N GLY A 403 -10.89 -37.96 26.67
CA GLY A 403 -10.45 -39.24 27.24
C GLY A 403 -10.80 -39.47 28.71
N GLN A 404 -11.47 -38.53 29.40
CA GLN A 404 -11.79 -38.65 30.83
C GLN A 404 -13.22 -39.12 31.17
N ASP A 405 -14.10 -39.33 30.18
CA ASP A 405 -15.52 -39.68 30.45
C ASP A 405 -15.81 -41.18 30.64
N ASP A 406 -14.83 -42.07 30.49
CA ASP A 406 -15.02 -43.52 30.69
C ASP A 406 -14.57 -43.99 32.08
N THR A 407 -15.31 -43.60 33.14
CA THR A 407 -15.27 -44.34 34.42
C THR A 407 -16.62 -45.04 34.67
N PRO A 408 -16.69 -46.39 34.68
CA PRO A 408 -17.96 -47.09 34.84
C PRO A 408 -18.46 -47.02 36.29
N GLN A 409 -19.71 -46.57 36.50
CA GLN A 409 -20.37 -46.65 37.80
C GLN A 409 -20.71 -48.12 38.18
N PRO A 410 -20.51 -48.53 39.44
CA PRO A 410 -20.88 -49.88 39.89
C PRO A 410 -22.39 -50.01 40.09
N ARG A 411 -22.98 -51.07 39.51
CA ARG A 411 -24.38 -51.50 39.70
C ARG A 411 -24.67 -51.72 41.18
N ARG A 412 -25.69 -51.03 41.72
CA ARG A 412 -26.33 -51.41 42.97
C ARG A 412 -27.20 -52.65 42.75
N ILE A 413 -26.91 -53.70 43.50
CA ILE A 413 -27.76 -54.87 43.66
C ILE A 413 -28.84 -54.51 44.69
N HIS A 414 -30.11 -54.75 44.33
CA HIS A 414 -31.24 -54.72 45.26
C HIS A 414 -31.32 -56.08 45.96
N GLU A 415 -31.33 -56.09 47.29
CA GLU A 415 -31.87 -57.17 48.11
C GLU A 415 -32.75 -56.56 49.21
N GLU A 416 -33.75 -57.36 49.61
CA GLU A 416 -35.05 -57.04 50.23
C GLU A 416 -35.05 -56.32 51.58
#